data_AF-A0A1I4Q7P1-F1
#
_entry.id   AF-A0A1I4Q7P1-F1
#
_cell.length_a   1.000
_cell.length_b   1.000
_cell.length_c   1.000
_cell.angle_alpha   90.00
_cell.angle_beta   90.00
_cell.angle_gamma   90.00
#
_symmetry.space_group_name_H-M   'P 1'
#
loop_
_entity.id
_entity.type
_entity.pdbx_description
1 polymer ?
#
loop_
_entity_poly.entity_id
_entity_poly.type
_entity_poly.pdbx_seq_one_letter_code
_entity_poly.pdbx_strand_id
1 'polypeptide(L)'
;MAVQALYYSERDGLEMALKHPDTLLFSSKADADARDKILELAEEITQFLQTRVDGMSEEMAEKAALVIAEEKDLFARALKKPSVLNQPDEQAP
;
A
#
# COMPACT_ATOMS: atom_id res chain seq x y z
N MET A 1 31.82 -7.91 -13.65
CA MET A 1 30.63 -8.07 -12.78
C MET A 1 29.91 -6.74 -12.79
N ALA A 2 28.65 -6.69 -13.22
CA ALA A 2 27.83 -5.50 -13.10
C ALA A 2 27.18 -5.52 -11.70
N VAL A 3 27.36 -4.45 -10.93
CA VAL A 3 26.65 -4.23 -9.66
C VAL A 3 25.43 -3.37 -9.95
N GLN A 4 24.25 -3.88 -9.61
CA GLN A 4 22.99 -3.16 -9.73
C GLN A 4 22.52 -2.78 -8.32
N ALA A 5 22.18 -1.50 -8.12
CA ALA A 5 21.61 -1.04 -6.86
C ALA A 5 20.12 -1.40 -6.83
N LEU A 6 19.69 -2.06 -5.75
CA LEU A 6 18.30 -2.34 -5.44
C LEU A 6 17.91 -1.55 -4.19
N TYR A 7 16.73 -0.96 -4.23
CA TYR A 7 16.17 -0.16 -3.15
C TYR A 7 15.04 -0.95 -2.47
N TYR A 8 14.82 -0.74 -1.19
CA TYR A 8 13.75 -1.37 -0.43
C TYR A 8 13.15 -0.33 0.50
N SER A 9 11.88 -0.51 0.86
CA SER A 9 11.21 0.32 1.85
C SER A 9 11.83 0.09 3.23
N GLU A 10 12.19 1.15 3.95
CA GLU A 10 12.74 1.04 5.30
C GLU A 10 11.74 0.42 6.27
N ARG A 11 10.43 0.61 6.02
CA ARG A 11 9.34 0.01 6.81
C ARG A 11 9.13 -1.48 6.55
N ASP A 12 9.25 -1.96 5.31
CA ASP A 12 9.23 -3.41 5.00
C ASP A 12 10.45 -4.11 5.64
N GLY A 13 11.58 -3.41 5.69
CA GLY A 13 12.84 -3.93 6.21
C GLY A 13 13.56 -4.86 5.23
N LEU A 14 14.89 -4.87 5.28
CA LEU A 14 15.73 -5.63 4.35
C LEU A 14 15.41 -7.13 4.37
N GLU A 15 15.08 -7.69 5.53
CA GLU A 15 14.75 -9.12 5.67
C GLU A 15 13.46 -9.50 4.95
N MET A 16 12.42 -8.66 5.01
CA MET A 16 11.16 -8.93 4.31
C MET A 16 11.33 -8.71 2.81
N ALA A 17 12.08 -7.68 2.42
CA ALA A 17 12.42 -7.40 1.03
C ALA A 17 13.19 -8.55 0.35
N LEU A 18 14.11 -9.19 1.08
CA LEU A 18 14.83 -10.37 0.59
C LEU A 18 13.94 -11.63 0.50
N LYS A 19 12.87 -11.73 1.30
CA LYS A 19 11.89 -12.83 1.23
C LYS A 19 10.90 -12.66 0.08
N HIS A 20 10.58 -11.42 -0.28
CA HIS A 20 9.67 -11.09 -1.38
C HIS A 20 10.32 -10.10 -2.38
N PRO A 21 11.40 -10.54 -3.06
CA PRO A 21 12.19 -9.67 -3.91
C PRO A 21 11.40 -9.11 -5.09
N ASP A 22 10.38 -9.81 -5.58
CA ASP A 22 9.58 -9.36 -6.73
C ASP A 22 8.61 -8.22 -6.40
N THR A 23 8.23 -8.05 -5.13
CA THR A 23 7.23 -7.06 -4.70
C THR A 23 7.78 -5.98 -3.79
N LEU A 24 8.89 -6.25 -3.09
CA LEU A 24 9.45 -5.37 -2.06
C LEU A 24 10.85 -4.84 -2.40
N LEU A 25 11.46 -5.29 -3.51
CA LEU A 25 12.67 -4.67 -4.06
C LEU A 25 12.30 -3.81 -5.26
N PHE A 26 12.75 -2.56 -5.20
CA PHE A 26 12.51 -1.56 -6.21
C PHE A 26 13.80 -1.22 -6.96
N SER A 27 13.64 -0.90 -8.25
CA SER A 27 14.77 -0.46 -9.08
C SER A 27 15.15 1.01 -8.85
N SER A 28 14.27 1.78 -8.23
CA SER A 28 14.44 3.20 -7.94
C SER A 28 14.18 3.51 -6.47
N LYS A 29 14.95 4.45 -5.93
CA LYS A 29 14.73 4.98 -4.58
C LYS A 29 13.33 5.61 -4.45
N ALA A 30 12.86 6.28 -5.50
CA ALA A 30 11.56 6.94 -5.49
C ALA A 30 10.40 5.97 -5.27
N ASP A 31 10.50 4.74 -5.80
CA ASP A 31 9.46 3.73 -5.65
C ASP A 31 9.48 3.14 -4.23
N ALA A 32 10.67 2.94 -3.66
CA ALA A 32 10.84 2.55 -2.25
C ALA A 32 10.26 3.63 -1.31
N ASP A 33 10.58 4.90 -1.54
CA ASP A 33 10.02 6.04 -0.79
C ASP A 33 8.47 6.13 -0.94
N ALA A 34 7.93 5.76 -2.11
CA ALA A 34 6.49 5.71 -2.34
C ALA A 34 5.83 4.56 -1.57
N ARG A 35 6.47 3.39 -1.52
CA ARG A 35 6.04 2.24 -0.72
C ARG A 35 6.04 2.57 0.77
N ASP A 36 7.09 3.23 1.27
CA ASP A 36 7.15 3.67 2.68
C ASP A 36 5.95 4.56 3.04
N LYS A 37 5.58 5.50 2.17
CA LYS A 37 4.41 6.36 2.37
C LYS A 37 3.09 5.59 2.33
N ILE A 38 2.99 4.56 1.48
CA ILE A 38 1.80 3.70 1.41
C ILE A 38 1.67 2.90 2.71
N LEU A 39 2.77 2.31 3.20
CA LEU A 39 2.76 1.56 4.45
C LEU A 39 2.43 2.45 5.66
N GLU A 40 2.93 3.68 5.68
CA GLU A 40 2.58 4.68 6.72
C GLU A 40 1.10 4.99 6.70
N LEU A 41 0.53 5.24 5.52
CA LEU A 41 -0.89 5.50 5.39
C LEU A 41 -1.74 4.27 5.76
N ALA A 42 -1.30 3.07 5.38
CA ALA A 42 -2.00 1.83 5.73
C ALA A 42 -2.05 1.63 7.25
N GLU A 43 -0.95 1.81 7.97
CA GLU A 43 -0.91 1.66 9.42
C GLU A 43 -1.88 2.62 10.13
N GLU A 44 -1.90 3.90 9.72
CA GLU A 44 -2.84 4.89 10.27
C GLU A 44 -4.30 4.52 9.98
N ILE A 45 -4.60 4.04 8.76
CA ILE A 45 -5.96 3.60 8.40
C ILE A 45 -6.34 2.34 9.18
N THR A 46 -5.44 1.39 9.38
CA THR A 46 -5.66 0.18 10.20
C THR A 46 -6.08 0.57 11.61
N GLN A 47 -5.29 1.43 12.27
CA GLN A 47 -5.60 1.92 13.61
C GLN A 47 -6.93 2.69 13.65
N PHE A 48 -7.19 3.51 12.63
CA PHE A 48 -8.45 4.24 12.51
C PHE A 48 -9.63 3.29 12.40
N LEU A 49 -9.55 2.27 11.53
CA LEU A 49 -10.62 1.31 11.33
C LEU A 49 -10.83 0.42 12.57
N GLN A 50 -9.76 -0.03 13.23
CA GLN A 50 -9.86 -0.76 14.49
C GLN A 50 -10.53 0.05 15.60
N THR A 51 -10.24 1.36 15.65
CA THR A 51 -10.82 2.26 16.66
C THR A 51 -12.28 2.61 16.34
N ARG A 52 -12.66 2.68 15.06
CA ARG A 52 -14.01 3.08 14.62
C ARG A 52 -14.97 1.92 14.41
N VAL A 53 -14.45 0.73 14.14
CA VAL A 53 -15.23 -0.48 13.83
C VAL A 53 -15.01 -1.50 14.93
N ASP A 54 -15.87 -1.46 15.95
CA ASP A 54 -15.91 -2.46 17.01
C ASP A 54 -16.14 -3.87 16.43
N GLY A 55 -15.22 -4.78 16.73
CA GLY A 55 -15.27 -6.17 16.27
C GLY A 55 -14.60 -6.45 14.92
N MET A 56 -13.92 -5.48 14.32
CA MET A 56 -13.11 -5.73 13.12
C MET A 56 -11.81 -6.46 13.49
N SER A 57 -11.50 -7.55 12.80
CA SER A 57 -10.24 -8.27 13.04
C SER A 57 -9.06 -7.46 12.54
N GLU A 58 -7.96 -7.49 13.28
CA GLU A 58 -6.69 -6.82 12.94
C GLU A 58 -6.19 -7.19 11.54
N GLU A 59 -6.23 -8.47 11.18
CA GLU A 59 -5.84 -8.92 9.84
C GLU A 59 -6.73 -8.34 8.73
N MET A 60 -8.03 -8.18 8.96
CA MET A 60 -8.93 -7.54 7.99
C MET A 60 -8.71 -6.03 7.96
N ALA A 61 -8.41 -5.42 9.10
CA ALA A 61 -8.08 -4.00 9.21
C ALA A 61 -6.83 -3.66 8.40
N GLU A 62 -5.77 -4.45 8.55
CA GLU A 62 -4.53 -4.32 7.78
C GLU A 62 -4.77 -4.53 6.29
N LYS A 63 -5.44 -5.62 5.90
CA LYS A 63 -5.73 -5.89 4.48
C LYS A 63 -6.55 -4.78 3.84
N ALA A 64 -7.60 -4.31 4.52
CA ALA A 64 -8.42 -3.21 4.01
C ALA A 64 -7.62 -1.92 3.90
N ALA A 65 -6.84 -1.59 4.93
CA ALA A 65 -6.03 -0.39 4.94
C ALA A 65 -4.93 -0.39 3.89
N LEU A 66 -4.28 -1.53 3.65
CA LEU A 66 -3.27 -1.69 2.61
C LEU A 66 -3.87 -1.40 1.23
N VAL A 67 -5.03 -2.00 0.92
CA VAL A 67 -5.73 -1.77 -0.36
C VAL A 67 -6.10 -0.30 -0.51
N ILE A 68 -6.60 0.35 0.55
CA ILE A 68 -6.94 1.77 0.53
C ILE A 68 -5.70 2.65 0.30
N ALA A 69 -4.58 2.29 0.92
CA ALA A 69 -3.33 3.04 0.82
C ALA A 69 -2.63 2.85 -0.53
N GLU A 70 -2.70 1.66 -1.12
CA GLU A 70 -2.24 1.39 -2.49
C GLU A 70 -3.10 2.16 -3.51
N GLU A 71 -4.43 2.13 -3.32
CA GLU A 71 -5.39 2.85 -4.16
C GLU A 71 -5.66 4.29 -3.68
N LYS A 72 -4.70 4.92 -2.97
CA LYS A 72 -4.93 6.24 -2.34
C LYS A 72 -5.44 7.30 -3.33
N ASP A 73 -4.99 7.23 -4.58
CA ASP A 73 -5.37 8.16 -5.64
C ASP A 73 -6.83 7.93 -6.08
N LEU A 74 -7.25 6.67 -6.18
CA LEU A 74 -8.64 6.31 -6.45
C LEU A 74 -9.54 6.70 -5.27
N PHE A 75 -9.12 6.41 -4.04
CA PHE A 75 -9.83 6.83 -2.83
C PHE A 75 -9.91 8.36 -2.68
N ALA A 76 -8.82 9.09 -2.96
CA ALA A 76 -8.83 10.56 -2.95
C ALA A 76 -9.77 11.15 -3.99
N ARG A 77 -9.85 10.54 -5.19
CA ARG A 77 -10.85 10.90 -6.21
C ARG A 77 -12.26 10.54 -5.76
N ALA A 78 -12.43 9.42 -5.08
CA ALA A 78 -13.71 8.95 -4.59
C ALA A 78 -14.30 9.79 -3.46
N LEU A 79 -13.44 10.31 -2.57
CA LEU A 79 -13.86 11.29 -1.56
C LEU A 79 -14.46 12.55 -2.19
N LYS A 80 -14.10 12.88 -3.44
CA LYS A 80 -14.70 13.99 -4.22
C LYS A 80 -15.88 13.54 -5.09
N LYS A 81 -15.83 12.34 -5.65
CA LYS A 81 -16.87 11.75 -6.50
C LYS A 81 -17.04 10.27 -6.15
N PRO A 82 -17.95 9.89 -5.25
CA PRO A 82 -18.09 8.52 -4.77
C PRO A 82 -18.42 7.51 -5.88
N SER A 83 -18.93 7.98 -7.03
CA SER A 83 -19.20 7.16 -8.21
C SER A 83 -17.97 6.44 -8.79
N VAL A 84 -16.75 6.93 -8.55
CA VAL A 84 -15.53 6.34 -9.13
C VAL A 84 -15.11 5.03 -8.45
N LEU A 85 -15.50 4.80 -7.19
CA LEU A 85 -15.23 3.53 -6.49
C LEU A 85 -16.02 2.35 -7.04
N ASN A 86 -17.20 2.62 -7.61
CA ASN A 86 -18.10 1.60 -8.14
C ASN A 86 -18.01 1.45 -9.66
N GLN A 87 -17.08 2.15 -10.32
CA GLN A 87 -16.81 1.85 -11.72
C GLN A 87 -15.95 0.58 -11.75
N PRO A 88 -16.45 -0.54 -12.31
CA PRO A 88 -15.57 -1.67 -12.59
C PRO A 88 -14.46 -1.16 -13.50
N ASP A 89 -13.21 -1.54 -13.22
CA ASP A 89 -12.08 -1.26 -14.09
C ASP A 89 -12.39 -1.70 -15.52
N GLU A 90 -12.83 -0.77 -16.37
CA GLU A 90 -12.91 -0.93 -17.81
C GLU A 90 -11.52 -0.69 -18.43
N GLN A 91 -10.48 -1.14 -17.72
CA GLN A 91 -9.08 -1.13 -18.13
C GLN A 91 -8.41 -2.48 -17.81
N ALA A 92 -9.09 -3.57 -18.15
CA ALA A 92 -8.43 -4.82 -18.48
C ALA A 92 -8.47 -4.99 -20.02
N PRO A 93 -7.37 -4.76 -20.76
CA PRO A 93 -7.24 -5.27 -22.12
C PRO A 93 -7.12 -6.80 -22.15
#